data_AF-A0A346NP86-F1
#
_entry.id   AF-A0A346NP86-F1
#
_cell.length_a   1.000
_cell.length_b   1.000
_cell.length_c   1.000
_cell.angle_alpha   90.00
_cell.angle_beta   90.00
_cell.angle_gamma   90.00
#
_symmetry.space_group_name_H-M   'P 1'
#
loop_
_entity.id
_entity.type
_entity.pdbx_description
1 polymer ?
#
loop_
_entity_poly.entity_id
_entity_poly.type
_entity_poly.pdbx_seq_one_letter_code
_entity_poly.pdbx_strand_id
1 'polypeptide(L)'
;MPVFQLEQKNVVFVHIPKTGGSSIDDWLFDFAGCTRMLFNPQPLPDMTATPQHICYQTIVGLLGPQMAIDYSFAVVRNPFKRLESEYKYRLDLGLLAGHANPESLFPEWVAYALDKARSTPHMLDNHLRPQSYFVAPEVDIFKFEDGLNEASQAISQRLGLTGQLLPAVPNTKISKKRHLQWNANSIERVQQFYATDFTQFGYSAEPTGLDIRAGKQLTSLARRLYHFDRKHKKTA
;
A
#
# COMPACT_ATOMS: atom_id res chain seq x y z
N MET A 1 2.58 -7.30 -8.96
CA MET A 1 3.52 -8.45 -8.91
C MET A 1 4.85 -7.94 -8.44
N PRO A 2 5.63 -8.73 -7.71
CA PRO A 2 6.87 -8.26 -7.14
C PRO A 2 8.08 -8.41 -8.07
N VAL A 3 8.01 -9.29 -9.07
CA VAL A 3 9.16 -9.63 -9.93
C VAL A 3 8.76 -9.60 -11.40
N PHE A 4 9.56 -8.92 -12.21
CA PHE A 4 9.39 -8.78 -13.64
C PHE A 4 10.67 -9.14 -14.36
N GLN A 5 10.55 -9.72 -15.54
CA GLN A 5 11.66 -9.87 -16.46
C GLN A 5 11.39 -9.05 -17.71
N LEU A 6 12.26 -8.07 -17.98
CA LEU A 6 12.13 -7.14 -19.10
C LEU A 6 13.49 -7.00 -19.78
N GLU A 7 13.58 -7.29 -21.08
CA GLU A 7 14.83 -7.21 -21.85
C GLU A 7 16.01 -7.93 -21.19
N GLN A 8 15.77 -9.16 -20.69
CA GLN A 8 16.75 -9.96 -19.93
C GLN A 8 17.18 -9.38 -18.58
N LYS A 9 16.58 -8.26 -18.13
CA LYS A 9 16.77 -7.70 -16.79
C LYS A 9 15.72 -8.21 -15.83
N ASN A 10 16.13 -8.60 -14.64
CA ASN A 10 15.23 -8.94 -13.55
C ASN A 10 15.00 -7.70 -12.69
N VAL A 11 13.75 -7.27 -12.64
CA VAL A 11 13.30 -6.09 -11.93
C VAL A 11 12.43 -6.49 -10.76
N VAL A 12 12.78 -6.03 -9.56
CA VAL A 12 11.98 -6.22 -8.36
C VAL A 12 11.18 -4.94 -8.08
N PHE A 13 9.87 -5.02 -8.27
CA PHE A 13 8.95 -3.97 -7.83
C PHE A 13 8.38 -4.36 -6.47
N VAL A 14 8.87 -3.75 -5.39
CA VAL A 14 8.34 -3.98 -4.05
C VAL A 14 6.95 -3.35 -3.94
N HIS A 15 5.92 -4.14 -4.21
CA HIS A 15 4.54 -3.68 -4.29
C HIS A 15 3.94 -3.45 -2.90
N ILE A 16 4.05 -2.21 -2.43
CA ILE A 16 3.44 -1.74 -1.19
C ILE A 16 1.94 -1.47 -1.43
N PRO A 17 1.02 -2.01 -0.62
CA PRO A 17 -0.40 -1.75 -0.81
C PRO A 17 -0.76 -0.26 -0.71
N LYS A 18 -1.65 0.16 -1.62
CA LYS A 18 -2.29 1.50 -1.69
C LYS A 18 -1.37 2.66 -2.10
N THR A 19 -0.28 2.35 -2.79
CA THR A 19 0.68 3.33 -3.32
C THR A 19 0.68 3.40 -4.85
N GLY A 20 -0.42 2.98 -5.50
CA GLY A 20 -0.52 3.00 -6.97
C GLY A 20 0.06 1.77 -7.67
N GLY A 21 0.42 0.72 -6.92
CA GLY A 21 1.12 -0.42 -7.50
C GLY A 21 0.37 -1.21 -8.57
N SER A 22 -0.97 -1.17 -8.63
CA SER A 22 -1.68 -1.74 -9.80
C SER A 22 -1.32 -1.01 -11.10
N SER A 23 -1.25 0.32 -11.08
CA SER A 23 -0.93 1.10 -12.27
C SER A 23 0.52 0.88 -12.71
N ILE A 24 1.46 0.75 -11.77
CA ILE A 24 2.85 0.41 -12.08
C ILE A 24 2.99 -1.04 -12.58
N ASP A 25 2.25 -1.98 -12.00
CA ASP A 25 2.22 -3.38 -12.44
C ASP A 25 1.75 -3.50 -13.90
N ASP A 26 0.61 -2.90 -14.21
CA ASP A 26 0.04 -2.86 -15.55
C ASP A 26 1.03 -2.19 -16.53
N TRP A 27 1.59 -1.04 -16.14
CA TRP A 27 2.57 -0.31 -16.94
C TRP A 27 3.85 -1.12 -17.24
N LEU A 28 4.42 -1.81 -16.25
CA LEU A 28 5.58 -2.68 -16.48
C LEU A 28 5.23 -3.85 -17.40
N PHE A 29 4.05 -4.43 -17.22
CA PHE A 29 3.61 -5.58 -18.00
C PHE A 29 3.29 -5.24 -19.47
N ASP A 30 2.98 -3.98 -19.77
CA ASP A 30 2.72 -3.51 -21.13
C ASP A 30 4.00 -3.43 -22.01
N PHE A 31 5.19 -3.56 -21.44
CA PHE A 31 6.41 -3.67 -22.24
C PHE A 31 6.48 -5.01 -22.99
N ALA A 32 6.88 -4.95 -24.26
CA ALA A 32 6.95 -6.14 -25.12
C ALA A 32 7.89 -7.20 -24.55
N GLY A 33 7.39 -8.44 -24.43
CA GLY A 33 8.16 -9.56 -23.89
C GLY A 33 8.34 -9.54 -22.37
N CYS A 34 7.69 -8.62 -21.64
CA CYS A 34 7.73 -8.62 -20.19
C CYS A 34 7.05 -9.88 -19.63
N THR A 35 7.71 -10.54 -18.68
CA THR A 35 7.07 -11.58 -17.86
C THR A 35 6.91 -11.09 -16.42
N ARG A 36 5.89 -11.59 -15.74
CA ARG A 36 5.62 -11.30 -14.32
C ARG A 36 5.59 -12.58 -13.52
N MET A 37 6.25 -12.58 -12.36
CA MET A 37 6.39 -13.76 -11.49
C MET A 37 5.84 -13.46 -10.09
N LEU A 38 5.68 -14.52 -9.30
CA LEU A 38 5.23 -14.45 -7.90
C LEU A 38 3.87 -13.72 -7.75
N PHE A 39 2.88 -14.19 -8.50
CA PHE A 39 1.48 -13.79 -8.31
C PHE A 39 0.66 -14.95 -7.81
N ASN A 40 -0.13 -14.72 -6.76
CA ASN A 40 -1.25 -15.59 -6.43
C ASN A 40 -2.41 -14.73 -5.87
N PRO A 41 -3.65 -14.89 -6.36
CA PRO A 41 -4.80 -14.18 -5.80
C PRO A 41 -5.05 -14.51 -4.31
N GLN A 42 -4.50 -15.60 -3.79
CA GLN A 42 -4.61 -16.01 -2.39
C GLN A 42 -3.23 -16.27 -1.78
N PRO A 43 -3.06 -16.14 -0.45
CA PRO A 43 -1.85 -16.61 0.22
C PRO A 43 -1.60 -18.09 -0.09
N LEU A 44 -0.33 -18.44 -0.32
CA LEU A 44 0.08 -19.84 -0.44
C LEU A 44 0.02 -20.52 0.95
N PRO A 45 -0.05 -21.87 1.03
CA PRO A 45 -0.21 -22.59 2.29
C PRO A 45 0.75 -22.17 3.42
N ASP A 46 2.01 -21.86 3.07
CA ASP A 46 3.06 -21.49 4.02
C ASP A 46 3.29 -19.96 4.11
N MET A 47 2.37 -19.16 3.56
CA MET A 47 2.46 -17.70 3.56
C MET A 47 1.31 -17.06 4.34
N THR A 48 1.63 -16.00 5.09
CA THR A 48 0.65 -15.21 5.85
C THR A 48 0.05 -14.04 5.06
N ALA A 49 0.55 -13.82 3.84
CA ALA A 49 0.10 -12.80 2.89
C ALA A 49 0.30 -13.33 1.46
N THR A 50 -0.34 -12.69 0.50
CA THR A 50 -0.19 -12.99 -0.92
C THR A 50 1.23 -12.68 -1.40
N PRO A 51 1.75 -13.44 -2.39
CA PRO A 51 3.11 -13.25 -2.90
C PRO A 51 3.39 -11.84 -3.44
N GLN A 52 2.37 -11.09 -3.83
CA GLN A 52 2.53 -9.70 -4.27
C GLN A 52 2.73 -8.67 -3.16
N HIS A 53 2.49 -9.00 -1.89
CA HIS A 53 2.57 -8.05 -0.76
C HIS A 53 3.57 -8.50 0.31
N ILE A 54 4.74 -9.00 -0.10
CA ILE A 54 5.86 -9.37 0.79
C ILE A 54 7.01 -8.36 0.70
N CYS A 55 7.91 -8.36 1.68
CA CYS A 55 9.06 -7.46 1.68
C CYS A 55 10.16 -7.91 0.71
N TYR A 56 11.02 -6.96 0.36
CA TYR A 56 12.19 -7.14 -0.50
C TYR A 56 13.03 -8.34 -0.09
N GLN A 57 13.38 -8.46 1.20
CA GLN A 57 14.23 -9.54 1.68
C GLN A 57 13.62 -10.92 1.44
N THR A 58 12.29 -11.06 1.60
CA THR A 58 11.59 -12.31 1.27
C THR A 58 11.60 -12.57 -0.24
N ILE A 59 11.41 -11.55 -1.07
CA ILE A 59 11.47 -11.68 -2.54
C ILE A 59 12.85 -12.20 -2.96
N VAL A 60 13.93 -11.53 -2.54
CA VAL A 60 15.30 -11.95 -2.88
C VAL A 60 15.60 -13.36 -2.36
N GLY A 61 15.16 -13.70 -1.14
CA GLY A 61 15.32 -15.04 -0.59
C GLY A 61 14.62 -16.13 -1.41
N LEU A 62 13.44 -15.84 -1.96
CA LEU A 62 12.69 -16.76 -2.83
C LEU A 62 13.32 -16.91 -4.22
N LEU A 63 13.90 -15.84 -4.77
CA LEU A 63 14.57 -15.89 -6.07
C LEU A 63 15.89 -16.65 -6.01
N GLY A 64 16.55 -16.64 -4.86
CA GLY A 64 17.83 -17.31 -4.64
C GLY A 64 19.01 -16.57 -5.28
N PRO A 65 20.25 -16.96 -4.93
CA PRO A 65 21.46 -16.23 -5.35
C PRO A 65 21.77 -16.35 -6.85
N GLN A 66 21.13 -17.28 -7.58
CA GLN A 66 21.36 -17.49 -9.00
C GLN A 66 20.64 -16.44 -9.87
N MET A 67 19.61 -15.78 -9.35
CA MET A 67 18.90 -14.73 -10.07
C MET A 67 19.49 -13.37 -9.68
N ALA A 68 20.31 -12.81 -10.57
CA ALA A 68 20.79 -11.44 -10.43
C ALA A 68 19.61 -10.46 -10.51
N ILE A 69 19.55 -9.49 -9.61
CA ILE A 69 18.54 -8.43 -9.62
C ILE A 69 19.18 -7.18 -10.20
N ASP A 70 18.72 -6.74 -11.36
CA ASP A 70 19.29 -5.60 -12.08
C ASP A 70 18.78 -4.27 -11.54
N TYR A 71 17.54 -4.24 -11.04
CA TYR A 71 16.93 -3.04 -10.48
C TYR A 71 15.84 -3.38 -9.48
N SER A 72 15.77 -2.61 -8.40
CA SER A 72 14.76 -2.75 -7.36
C SER A 72 14.17 -1.40 -7.02
N PHE A 73 12.85 -1.31 -6.93
CA PHE A 73 12.19 -0.05 -6.55
C PHE A 73 10.86 -0.28 -5.83
N ALA A 74 10.39 0.76 -5.15
CA ALA A 74 9.09 0.83 -4.51
C ALA A 74 8.44 2.18 -4.74
N VAL A 75 7.09 2.20 -4.74
CA VAL A 75 6.33 3.45 -4.60
C VAL A 75 5.79 3.51 -3.18
N VAL A 76 6.10 4.59 -2.47
CA VAL A 76 5.59 4.89 -1.12
C VAL A 76 4.58 6.02 -1.19
N ARG A 77 3.80 6.19 -0.12
CA ARG A 77 2.76 7.23 -0.02
C ARG A 77 2.74 7.81 1.38
N ASN A 78 2.31 9.06 1.54
CA ASN A 78 2.09 9.65 2.86
C ASN A 78 1.18 8.71 3.70
N PRO A 79 1.58 8.33 4.93
CA PRO A 79 0.83 7.37 5.74
C PRO A 79 -0.64 7.71 5.97
N PHE A 80 -0.99 9.00 6.15
CA PHE A 80 -2.39 9.42 6.29
C PHE A 80 -3.18 9.16 5.00
N LYS A 81 -2.65 9.60 3.85
CA LYS A 81 -3.30 9.42 2.54
C LYS A 81 -3.39 7.95 2.11
N ARG A 82 -2.42 7.14 2.53
CA ARG A 82 -2.44 5.68 2.35
C ARG A 82 -3.62 5.04 3.10
N LEU A 83 -3.86 5.42 4.35
CA LEU A 83 -4.99 4.94 5.14
C LEU A 83 -6.35 5.43 4.63
N GLU A 84 -6.45 6.68 4.17
CA GLU A 84 -7.67 7.16 3.49
C GLU A 84 -7.98 6.29 2.26
N SER A 85 -6.95 5.94 1.47
CA SER A 85 -7.11 5.07 0.30
C SER A 85 -7.50 3.64 0.67
N GLU A 86 -6.91 3.10 1.75
CA GLU A 86 -7.24 1.78 2.26
C GLU A 86 -8.69 1.72 2.74
N TYR A 87 -9.14 2.69 3.53
CA TYR A 87 -10.52 2.70 4.02
C TYR A 87 -11.53 2.75 2.88
N LYS A 88 -11.32 3.65 1.90
CA LYS A 88 -12.18 3.76 0.70
C LYS A 88 -12.24 2.42 -0.04
N TYR A 89 -11.10 1.76 -0.20
CA TYR A 89 -11.01 0.44 -0.83
C TYR A 89 -11.79 -0.62 -0.05
N ARG A 90 -11.71 -0.63 1.28
CA ARG A 90 -12.47 -1.55 2.12
C ARG A 90 -13.98 -1.31 2.01
N LEU A 91 -14.41 -0.05 1.98
CA LEU A 91 -15.82 0.29 1.73
C LEU A 91 -16.30 -0.24 0.37
N ASP A 92 -15.46 -0.13 -0.65
CA ASP A 92 -15.77 -0.65 -1.99
C ASP A 92 -15.81 -2.20 -2.02
N LEU A 93 -15.05 -2.87 -1.13
CA LEU A 93 -15.17 -4.33 -0.89
C LEU A 93 -16.36 -4.73 0.01
N GLY A 94 -17.20 -3.78 0.43
CA GLY A 94 -18.38 -4.07 1.25
C GLY A 94 -18.16 -4.01 2.77
N LEU A 95 -17.02 -3.47 3.24
CA LEU A 95 -16.89 -3.06 4.64
C LEU A 95 -18.04 -2.11 4.97
N LEU A 96 -18.73 -2.36 6.10
CA LEU A 96 -19.90 -1.57 6.51
C LEU A 96 -21.03 -1.51 5.46
N ALA A 97 -21.13 -2.47 4.53
CA ALA A 97 -22.27 -2.56 3.60
C ALA A 97 -23.60 -2.53 4.38
N GLY A 98 -24.51 -1.64 3.98
CA GLY A 98 -25.79 -1.37 4.64
C GLY A 98 -25.74 -0.31 5.76
N HIS A 99 -24.56 0.21 6.11
CA HIS A 99 -24.45 1.31 7.07
C HIS A 99 -24.85 2.64 6.40
N ALA A 100 -25.65 3.45 7.08
CA ALA A 100 -26.19 4.70 6.51
C ALA A 100 -25.11 5.78 6.23
N ASN A 101 -24.06 5.82 7.05
CA ASN A 101 -22.96 6.78 6.92
C ASN A 101 -21.61 6.13 7.28
N PRO A 102 -21.05 5.27 6.43
CA PRO A 102 -19.81 4.57 6.74
C PRO A 102 -18.60 5.52 6.83
N GLU A 103 -18.59 6.63 6.10
CA GLU A 103 -17.52 7.64 6.15
C GLU A 103 -17.30 8.21 7.56
N SER A 104 -18.38 8.38 8.34
CA SER A 104 -18.31 8.87 9.73
C SER A 104 -17.53 7.99 10.70
N LEU A 105 -17.35 6.70 10.36
CA LEU A 105 -16.64 5.70 11.17
C LEU A 105 -15.15 5.58 10.82
N PHE A 106 -14.63 6.44 9.93
CA PHE A 106 -13.25 6.36 9.47
C PHE A 106 -12.21 6.48 10.60
N PRO A 107 -12.26 7.50 11.49
CA PRO A 107 -11.31 7.59 12.60
C PRO A 107 -11.33 6.37 13.53
N GLU A 108 -12.52 5.84 13.79
CA GLU A 108 -12.74 4.67 14.63
C GLU A 108 -12.18 3.41 13.99
N TRP A 109 -12.36 3.27 12.67
CA TRP A 109 -11.77 2.20 11.89
C TRP A 109 -10.24 2.29 11.90
N VAL A 110 -9.65 3.47 11.67
CA VAL A 110 -8.19 3.65 11.74
C VAL A 110 -7.66 3.23 13.10
N ALA A 111 -8.29 3.71 14.17
CA ALA A 111 -7.85 3.39 15.52
C ALA A 111 -7.92 1.87 15.79
N TYR A 112 -9.04 1.24 15.47
CA TYR A 112 -9.23 -0.21 15.62
C TYR A 112 -8.24 -1.01 14.76
N ALA A 113 -8.08 -0.64 13.48
CA ALA A 113 -7.28 -1.36 12.52
C ALA A 113 -5.78 -1.34 12.90
N LEU A 114 -5.26 -0.18 13.32
CA LEU A 114 -3.87 -0.07 13.78
C LEU A 114 -3.63 -0.76 15.12
N ASP A 115 -4.58 -0.67 16.07
CA ASP A 115 -4.48 -1.38 17.34
C ASP A 115 -4.42 -2.92 17.09
N LYS A 116 -5.25 -3.43 16.16
CA LYS A 116 -5.23 -4.86 15.76
C LYS A 116 -3.98 -5.24 14.97
N ALA A 117 -3.46 -4.35 14.13
CA ALA A 117 -2.25 -4.61 13.34
C ALA A 117 -1.01 -4.78 14.22
N ARG A 118 -0.98 -4.22 15.43
CA ARG A 118 0.11 -4.45 16.40
C ARG A 118 0.19 -5.92 16.84
N SER A 119 -0.95 -6.57 17.06
CA SER A 119 -1.00 -8.00 17.45
C SER A 119 -1.09 -8.95 16.26
N THR A 120 -1.54 -8.47 15.10
CA THR A 120 -1.67 -9.28 13.88
C THR A 120 -1.05 -8.54 12.68
N PRO A 121 0.29 -8.49 12.59
CA PRO A 121 0.96 -7.62 11.63
C PRO A 121 0.66 -7.91 10.16
N HIS A 122 0.27 -9.15 9.83
CA HIS A 122 -0.08 -9.58 8.47
C HIS A 122 -1.53 -9.32 8.08
N MET A 123 -2.35 -8.76 8.99
CA MET A 123 -3.76 -8.54 8.73
C MET A 123 -3.96 -7.73 7.46
N LEU A 124 -5.10 -7.98 6.81
CA LEU A 124 -5.47 -7.27 5.59
C LEU A 124 -4.45 -7.46 4.46
N ASP A 125 -3.80 -8.62 4.40
CA ASP A 125 -2.80 -8.95 3.38
C ASP A 125 -1.57 -8.02 3.40
N ASN A 126 -1.03 -7.76 4.60
CA ASN A 126 0.02 -6.76 4.87
C ASN A 126 -0.35 -5.29 4.52
N HIS A 127 -1.61 -4.96 4.19
CA HIS A 127 -1.98 -3.58 3.80
C HIS A 127 -1.67 -2.52 4.87
N LEU A 128 -1.65 -2.89 6.15
CA LEU A 128 -1.37 -1.99 7.26
C LEU A 128 0.08 -2.04 7.75
N ARG A 129 0.94 -2.91 7.20
CA ARG A 129 2.37 -2.91 7.55
C ARG A 129 2.98 -1.53 7.26
N PRO A 130 3.87 -1.00 8.11
CA PRO A 130 4.69 0.17 7.77
C PRO A 130 5.39 -0.05 6.42
N GLN A 131 5.45 0.98 5.59
CA GLN A 131 6.08 0.91 4.28
C GLN A 131 7.58 0.62 4.41
N SER A 132 8.20 1.07 5.50
CA SER A 132 9.58 0.77 5.88
C SER A 132 9.85 -0.73 6.04
N TYR A 133 8.84 -1.54 6.38
CA TYR A 133 8.97 -3.00 6.49
C TYR A 133 9.26 -3.66 5.14
N PHE A 134 8.76 -3.08 4.05
CA PHE A 134 8.82 -3.73 2.74
C PHE A 134 10.16 -3.53 2.04
N VAL A 135 10.88 -2.45 2.35
CA VAL A 135 12.02 -1.99 1.55
C VAL A 135 13.36 -2.30 2.22
N ALA A 136 14.43 -2.09 1.45
CA ALA A 136 15.82 -2.21 1.88
C ALA A 136 16.63 -1.06 1.27
N PRO A 137 17.88 -0.81 1.72
CA PRO A 137 18.73 0.25 1.17
C PRO A 137 18.95 0.17 -0.35
N GLU A 138 18.84 -1.02 -0.93
CA GLU A 138 19.01 -1.29 -2.37
C GLU A 138 17.76 -0.94 -3.21
N VAL A 139 16.65 -0.59 -2.56
CA VAL A 139 15.37 -0.32 -3.22
C VAL A 139 15.22 1.18 -3.46
N ASP A 140 15.21 1.59 -4.73
CA ASP A 140 14.93 2.98 -5.11
C ASP A 140 13.49 3.36 -4.72
N ILE A 141 13.31 4.54 -4.12
CA ILE A 141 12.03 4.97 -3.56
C ILE A 141 11.44 6.11 -4.38
N PHE A 142 10.20 5.93 -4.84
CA PHE A 142 9.38 6.96 -5.47
C PHE A 142 8.18 7.32 -4.60
N LYS A 143 7.78 8.59 -4.55
CA LYS A 143 6.58 9.01 -3.82
C LYS A 143 5.39 9.06 -4.77
N PHE A 144 4.26 8.51 -4.33
CA PHE A 144 3.01 8.54 -5.07
C PHE A 144 2.55 9.99 -5.35
N GLU A 145 2.82 10.89 -4.41
CA GLU A 145 2.49 12.31 -4.47
C GLU A 145 3.26 13.08 -5.55
N ASP A 146 4.44 12.59 -5.96
CA ASP A 146 5.25 13.20 -7.03
C ASP A 146 4.75 12.80 -8.43
N GLY A 147 3.84 11.83 -8.49
CA GLY A 147 3.21 11.36 -9.72
C GLY A 147 3.81 10.05 -10.26
N LEU A 148 2.93 9.15 -10.72
CA LEU A 148 3.36 7.85 -11.25
C LEU A 148 4.00 7.94 -12.64
N ASN A 149 3.74 9.01 -13.40
CA ASN A 149 4.38 9.23 -14.71
C ASN A 149 5.84 9.64 -14.54
N GLU A 150 6.13 10.46 -13.54
CA GLU A 150 7.47 10.90 -13.17
C GLU A 150 8.27 9.71 -12.66
N ALA A 151 7.66 8.87 -11.80
CA ALA A 151 8.26 7.62 -11.37
C ALA A 151 8.55 6.67 -12.55
N SER A 152 7.59 6.48 -13.45
CA SER A 152 7.74 5.57 -14.60
C SER A 152 8.86 6.02 -15.54
N GLN A 153 8.97 7.32 -15.82
CA GLN A 153 10.06 7.90 -16.61
C GLN A 153 11.44 7.64 -15.96
N ALA A 154 11.56 7.88 -14.65
CA ALA A 154 12.81 7.63 -13.92
C ALA A 154 13.18 6.14 -13.91
N ILE A 155 12.20 5.25 -13.71
CA ILE A 155 12.40 3.79 -13.78
C ILE A 155 12.88 3.38 -15.17
N SER A 156 12.25 3.89 -16.24
CA SER A 156 12.67 3.61 -17.62
C SER A 156 14.09 4.08 -17.91
N GLN A 157 14.48 5.24 -17.39
CA GLN A 157 15.85 5.73 -17.51
C GLN A 157 16.85 4.81 -16.81
N ARG A 158 16.56 4.39 -15.57
CA ARG A 158 17.40 3.43 -14.82
C ARG A 158 17.54 2.10 -15.52
N LEU A 159 16.46 1.64 -16.15
CA LEU A 159 16.44 0.40 -16.93
C LEU A 159 17.04 0.56 -18.34
N GLY A 160 17.46 1.76 -18.76
CA GLY A 160 18.02 2.00 -20.09
C GLY A 160 17.01 1.85 -21.23
N LEU A 161 15.71 1.99 -20.95
CA LEU A 161 14.61 1.88 -21.90
C LEU A 161 14.36 3.21 -22.66
N THR A 162 15.30 4.16 -22.56
CA THR A 162 15.22 5.49 -23.18
C THR A 162 15.33 5.36 -24.70
N GLY A 163 14.20 5.50 -25.40
CA GLY A 163 14.14 5.35 -26.86
C GLY A 163 12.98 4.48 -27.35
N GLN A 164 12.33 3.75 -26.43
CA GLN A 164 11.07 3.06 -26.71
C GLN A 164 9.88 3.99 -26.49
N LEU A 165 8.78 3.74 -27.21
CA LEU A 165 7.50 4.35 -26.88
C LEU A 165 7.07 3.81 -25.51
N LEU A 166 7.17 4.65 -24.47
CA LEU A 166 6.80 4.25 -23.12
C LEU A 166 5.27 4.01 -23.06
N PRO A 167 4.81 2.89 -22.49
CA PRO A 167 3.40 2.70 -22.22
C PRO A 167 2.88 3.83 -21.32
N ALA A 168 1.64 4.27 -21.56
CA ALA A 168 1.01 5.25 -20.70
C ALA A 168 0.69 4.61 -19.34
N VAL A 169 1.01 5.29 -18.23
CA VAL A 169 0.61 4.80 -16.91
C VAL A 169 -0.91 4.87 -16.79
N PRO A 170 -1.61 3.76 -16.50
CA PRO A 170 -3.07 3.76 -16.48
C PRO A 170 -3.63 4.63 -15.34
N ASN A 171 -4.54 5.55 -15.68
CA ASN A 171 -5.32 6.36 -14.73
C ASN A 171 -6.56 5.62 -14.18
N THR A 172 -6.46 4.31 -13.93
CA THR A 172 -7.62 3.41 -13.89
C THR A 172 -8.36 3.33 -12.55
N LYS A 173 -7.90 4.02 -11.49
CA LYS A 173 -8.54 3.93 -10.16
C LYS A 173 -8.79 5.29 -9.53
N ILE A 174 -9.72 6.05 -10.11
CA ILE A 174 -10.34 7.18 -9.40
C ILE A 174 -11.27 6.58 -8.33
N SER A 175 -10.80 6.54 -7.08
CA SER A 175 -11.68 6.19 -5.95
C SER A 175 -12.86 7.17 -5.92
N LYS A 176 -14.08 6.68 -5.64
CA LYS A 176 -15.24 7.57 -5.42
C LYS A 176 -14.84 8.67 -4.43
N LYS A 177 -15.23 9.92 -4.73
CA LYS A 177 -14.99 11.05 -3.83
C LYS A 177 -15.80 10.83 -2.53
N ARG A 178 -15.17 10.16 -1.57
CA ARG A 178 -15.66 10.00 -0.21
C ARG A 178 -14.95 11.01 0.67
N HIS A 179 -15.74 11.83 1.37
CA HIS A 179 -15.24 12.79 2.32
C HIS A 179 -14.97 12.09 3.65
N LEU A 180 -13.73 12.14 4.13
CA LEU A 180 -13.28 11.48 5.35
C LEU A 180 -12.71 12.54 6.29
N GLN A 181 -13.13 12.48 7.55
CA GLN A 181 -12.67 13.42 8.58
C GLN A 181 -11.84 12.67 9.60
N TRP A 182 -10.72 13.24 9.99
CA TRP A 182 -9.83 12.77 11.03
C TRP A 182 -10.26 13.28 12.41
N ASN A 183 -9.79 12.62 13.47
CA ASN A 183 -9.83 13.14 14.82
C ASN A 183 -8.45 13.00 15.48
N ALA A 184 -8.23 13.69 16.61
CA ALA A 184 -6.94 13.68 17.29
C ALA A 184 -6.45 12.26 17.66
N ASN A 185 -7.37 11.38 18.07
CA ASN A 185 -7.06 10.02 18.51
C ASN A 185 -6.61 9.10 17.38
N SER A 186 -7.18 9.23 16.17
CA SER A 186 -6.73 8.48 15.00
C SER A 186 -5.41 9.05 14.45
N ILE A 187 -5.25 10.37 14.47
CA ILE A 187 -4.00 11.04 14.05
C ILE A 187 -2.82 10.56 14.89
N GLU A 188 -2.95 10.60 16.22
CA GLU A 188 -1.90 10.16 17.15
C GLU A 188 -1.49 8.71 16.89
N ARG A 189 -2.46 7.81 16.66
CA ARG A 189 -2.17 6.41 16.34
C ARG A 189 -1.40 6.25 15.04
N VAL A 190 -1.72 7.03 14.00
CA VAL A 190 -0.97 7.00 12.73
C VAL A 190 0.45 7.48 12.95
N GLN A 191 0.63 8.61 13.63
CA GLN A 191 1.95 9.18 13.93
C GLN A 191 2.84 8.16 14.67
N GLN A 192 2.29 7.47 15.68
CA GLN A 192 3.02 6.45 16.43
C GLN A 192 3.28 5.18 15.62
N PHE A 193 2.29 4.68 14.89
CA PHE A 193 2.39 3.39 14.17
C PHE A 193 3.32 3.49 12.96
N TYR A 194 3.34 4.64 12.27
CA TYR A 194 4.12 4.87 11.05
C TYR A 194 5.29 5.85 11.26
N ALA A 195 5.78 6.02 12.49
CA ALA A 195 6.87 6.95 12.81
C ALA A 195 8.12 6.75 11.92
N THR A 196 8.48 5.49 11.67
CA THR A 196 9.59 5.14 10.77
C THR A 196 9.32 5.56 9.33
N ASP A 197 8.10 5.35 8.81
CA ASP A 197 7.76 5.77 7.44
C ASP A 197 7.88 7.29 7.27
N PHE A 198 7.40 8.07 8.26
CA PHE A 198 7.51 9.52 8.22
C PHE A 198 8.97 9.96 8.12
N THR A 199 9.83 9.38 8.98
CA THR A 199 11.25 9.72 9.02
C THR A 199 12.00 9.24 7.78
N GLN A 200 11.87 7.95 7.45
CA GLN A 200 12.63 7.29 6.38
C GLN A 200 12.31 7.84 5.00
N PHE A 201 11.05 8.21 4.74
CA PHE A 201 10.63 8.70 3.43
C PHE A 201 10.46 10.24 3.38
N GLY A 202 10.85 10.94 4.45
CA GLY A 202 10.77 12.41 4.51
C GLY A 202 9.35 12.93 4.33
N TYR A 203 8.37 12.31 5.00
CA TYR A 203 7.01 12.84 5.10
C TYR A 203 6.84 13.60 6.41
N SER A 204 6.09 14.70 6.37
CA SER A 204 5.67 15.37 7.60
C SER A 204 4.70 14.50 8.39
N ALA A 205 4.96 14.35 9.70
CA ALA A 205 4.03 13.74 10.64
C ALA A 205 2.93 14.72 11.10
N GLU A 206 3.07 16.00 10.79
CA GLU A 206 2.04 17.00 11.06
C GLU A 206 0.79 16.74 10.20
N PRO A 207 -0.42 16.81 10.76
CA PRO A 207 -1.67 16.53 10.05
C PRO A 207 -2.08 17.67 9.10
N THR A 208 -1.13 18.36 8.48
CA THR A 208 -1.38 19.48 7.57
C THR A 208 -2.17 19.01 6.34
N GLY A 209 -3.26 19.70 6.01
CA GLY A 209 -4.11 19.34 4.87
C GLY A 209 -5.03 18.12 5.11
N LEU A 210 -5.12 17.63 6.35
CA LEU A 210 -6.19 16.72 6.76
C LEU A 210 -7.44 17.53 7.12
N ASP A 211 -8.61 17.02 6.77
CA ASP A 211 -9.86 17.53 7.33
C ASP A 211 -10.06 16.92 8.73
N ILE A 212 -10.14 17.77 9.75
CA ILE A 212 -10.17 17.37 11.16
C ILE A 212 -11.47 17.86 11.78
N ARG A 213 -12.30 16.94 12.27
CA ARG A 213 -13.54 17.31 12.97
C ARG A 213 -13.23 17.76 14.41
N ALA A 214 -13.92 18.81 14.86
CA ALA A 214 -13.84 19.27 16.24
C ALA A 214 -14.51 18.25 17.19
N GLY A 215 -13.81 17.85 18.25
CA GLY A 215 -14.36 17.06 19.36
C GLY A 215 -13.71 15.69 19.58
N LYS A 216 -13.56 15.31 20.85
CA LYS A 216 -13.16 13.97 21.28
C LYS A 216 -14.36 13.03 21.22
N GLN A 217 -14.65 12.42 20.06
CA GLN A 217 -15.51 11.25 20.04
C GLN A 217 -14.70 10.02 20.42
N LEU A 218 -14.66 9.72 21.72
CA LEU A 218 -14.22 8.43 22.22
C LEU A 218 -15.35 7.43 21.96
N THR A 219 -15.30 6.71 20.83
CA THR A 219 -16.15 5.53 20.70
C THR A 219 -15.63 4.42 21.61
N SER A 220 -16.53 3.88 22.44
CA SER A 220 -16.24 2.74 23.29
C SER A 220 -15.70 1.57 22.46
N LEU A 221 -14.80 0.78 23.06
CA LEU A 221 -14.26 -0.43 22.46
C LEU A 221 -15.39 -1.35 21.95
N ALA A 222 -16.48 -1.46 22.70
CA ALA A 222 -17.67 -2.23 22.33
C ALA A 222 -18.28 -1.81 20.97
N ARG A 223 -18.32 -0.50 20.67
CA ARG A 223 -18.84 0.02 19.39
C ARG A 223 -17.90 -0.35 18.23
N ARG A 224 -16.58 -0.30 18.46
CA ARG A 224 -15.56 -0.72 17.48
C ARG A 224 -15.65 -2.22 17.18
N LEU A 225 -15.75 -3.06 18.21
CA LEU A 225 -15.90 -4.51 18.08
C LEU A 225 -17.21 -4.87 17.36
N TYR A 226 -18.31 -4.18 17.66
CA TYR A 226 -19.62 -4.40 17.00
C TYR A 226 -19.55 -4.20 15.49
N HIS A 227 -18.91 -3.12 15.03
CA HIS A 227 -18.89 -2.76 13.61
C HIS A 227 -17.85 -3.55 12.80
N PHE A 228 -16.71 -3.90 13.38
CA PHE A 228 -15.55 -4.38 12.60
C PHE A 228 -15.22 -5.86 12.80
N ASP A 229 -15.36 -6.44 14.00
CA ASP A 229 -14.98 -7.86 14.21
C ASP A 229 -15.94 -8.86 13.53
N ARG A 230 -17.22 -8.52 13.35
CA ARG A 230 -18.22 -9.41 12.75
C ARG A 230 -18.03 -9.62 11.24
N LYS A 231 -17.45 -8.67 10.51
CA LYS A 231 -17.29 -8.73 9.05
C LYS A 231 -15.88 -9.11 8.59
N HIS A 232 -14.85 -8.86 9.39
CA HIS A 232 -13.47 -9.21 9.02
C HIS A 232 -13.18 -10.72 9.00
N LYS A 233 -14.10 -11.57 9.49
CA LYS A 233 -14.00 -13.05 9.37
C LYS A 233 -14.38 -13.61 7.99
N LYS A 234 -14.93 -12.81 7.08
CA LYS A 234 -15.45 -13.29 5.77
C LYS A 234 -14.60 -12.91 4.55
N THR A 235 -13.53 -12.14 4.73
CA THR A 235 -12.71 -11.61 3.63
C THR A 235 -11.20 -11.73 3.90
N ALA A 236 -10.81 -12.75 4.67
CA ALA A 236 -9.42 -13.15 4.84
C ALA A 236 -9.18 -14.38 3.96
#